data_AF-D8TAU6-F1
#
_entry.id   AF-D8TAU6-F1
#
_cell.length_a   1.000
_cell.length_b   1.000
_cell.length_c   1.000
_cell.angle_alpha   90.00
_cell.angle_beta   90.00
_cell.angle_gamma   90.00
#
_symmetry.space_group_name_H-M   'P 1'
#
loop_
_entity.id
_entity.type
_entity.pdbx_description
1 polymer ?
#
loop_
_entity_poly.entity_id
_entity_poly.type
_entity_poly.pdbx_seq_one_letter_code
_entity_poly.pdbx_strand_id
1 'polypeptide(L)' 'MPRGRGLVTWNIILFGYAREGQLAGARATFHKMPLVSIVTWTSLMSGLAANGQLDEAKQEFDSMPERNVVTWTALF' A
#
# COMPACT_ATOMS: atom_id res chain seq x y z
N MET A 1 5.54 -24.46 6.30
CA MET A 1 5.54 -23.18 5.57
C MET A 1 4.27 -22.39 5.88
N PRO A 2 4.34 -21.17 6.48
CA PRO A 2 3.19 -20.26 6.54
C PRO A 2 3.55 -18.93 5.87
N ARG A 3 3.68 -18.91 4.53
CA ARG A 3 4.00 -17.67 3.79
C ARG A 3 2.81 -16.72 3.59
N GLY A 4 1.58 -17.20 3.75
CA GLY A 4 0.36 -16.39 3.53
C GLY A 4 -0.11 -15.58 4.75
N ARG A 5 0.20 -16.02 5.98
CA ARG A 5 -0.35 -15.38 7.20
C ARG A 5 0.20 -13.97 7.42
N GLY A 6 1.49 -13.74 7.16
CA GLY A 6 2.11 -12.42 7.31
C GLY A 6 1.49 -11.38 6.39
N LEU A 7 1.32 -11.70 5.10
CA LEU A 7 0.74 -10.80 4.10
C LEU A 7 -0.69 -10.36 4.44
N VAL A 8 -1.53 -11.29 4.90
CA VAL A 8 -2.91 -10.96 5.32
C VAL A 8 -2.89 -10.04 6.53
N THR A 9 -2.05 -10.32 7.54
CA THR A 9 -1.93 -9.46 8.73
C THR A 9 -1.43 -8.05 8.38
N TRP A 10 -0.42 -7.94 7.52
CA TRP A 10 0.09 -6.63 7.09
C TRP A 10 -0.93 -5.83 6.27
N ASN A 11 -1.69 -6.49 5.39
CA ASN A 11 -2.76 -5.85 4.64
C ASN A 11 -3.88 -5.32 5.57
N ILE A 12 -4.22 -6.07 6.64
CA ILE A 12 -5.20 -5.60 7.64
C ILE A 12 -4.69 -4.36 8.37
N ILE A 13 -3.40 -4.33 8.76
CA ILE A 13 -2.78 -3.18 9.44
C ILE A 13 -2.77 -1.95 8.53
N LEU A 14 -2.39 -2.13 7.25
CA LEU A 14 -2.43 -1.07 6.24
C LEU A 14 -3.84 -0.52 6.04
N PHE A 15 -4.83 -1.40 5.96
CA PHE A 15 -6.23 -1.01 5.79
C PHE A 15 -6.75 -0.23 7.02
N GLY A 16 -6.35 -0.64 8.22
CA GLY A 16 -6.65 0.09 9.46
C GLY A 16 -6.09 1.50 9.45
N TYR A 17 -4.80 1.66 9.12
CA TYR A 17 -4.18 2.97 9.02
C TYR A 17 -4.79 3.85 7.92
N ALA A 18 -5.11 3.28 6.75
CA ALA A 18 -5.74 4.02 5.65
C ALA A 18 -7.15 4.53 6.01
N ARG A 19 -7.94 3.75 6.77
CA ARG A 19 -9.27 4.16 7.24
C ARG A 19 -9.23 5.28 8.26
N GLU A 20 -8.21 5.32 9.11
CA GLU A 20 -8.06 6.35 10.15
C GLU A 20 -7.31 7.59 9.66
N GLY A 21 -6.90 7.63 8.38
CA GLY A 21 -6.08 8.73 7.83
C GLY A 21 -4.66 8.76 8.40
N GLN A 22 -4.23 7.73 9.12
CA GLN A 22 -2.90 7.61 9.74
C GLN A 22 -1.87 7.11 8.73
N LEU A 23 -1.69 7.86 7.66
CA LEU A 23 -0.94 7.45 6.46
C LEU A 23 0.57 7.35 6.72
N ALA A 24 1.10 8.15 7.66
CA ALA A 24 2.48 8.02 8.13
C ALA A 24 2.76 6.64 8.78
N GLY A 25 1.79 6.13 9.56
CA GLY A 25 1.86 4.80 10.18
C GLY A 25 1.75 3.68 9.14
N ALA A 26 0.86 3.86 8.16
CA ALA A 26 0.73 2.95 7.02
C ALA A 26 2.07 2.82 6.27
N ARG A 27 2.69 3.96 5.92
CA ARG A 27 3.95 4.01 5.17
C ARG A 27 5.14 3.44 5.93
N ALA A 28 5.27 3.78 7.21
CA ALA A 28 6.34 3.22 8.06
C ALA A 28 6.21 1.69 8.21
N THR A 29 4.97 1.18 8.28
CA THR A 29 4.70 -0.25 8.31
C THR A 29 5.02 -0.91 6.98
N PHE A 30 4.62 -0.27 5.89
CA PHE A 30 4.85 -0.72 4.53
C PHE A 30 6.34 -0.90 4.22
N HIS A 31 7.18 0.10 4.53
CA HIS A 31 8.63 0.00 4.32
C HIS A 31 9.33 -1.07 5.17
N LYS A 32 8.68 -1.56 6.23
CA LYS A 32 9.18 -2.67 7.06
C LYS A 32 8.76 -4.04 6.54
N MET A 33 7.90 -4.11 5.52
CA MET A 33 7.43 -5.39 5.00
C MET A 33 8.55 -6.09 4.21
N PRO A 34 8.93 -7.33 4.59
CA PRO A 34 9.97 -8.08 3.89
C PRO A 34 9.51 -8.58 2.51
N LEU A 35 8.20 -8.57 2.26
CA LEU A 35 7.60 -8.96 0.99
C LEU A 35 6.36 -8.10 0.77
N VAL A 36 6.38 -7.33 -0.31
CA VAL A 36 5.27 -6.47 -0.69
C VAL A 36 4.66 -7.03 -1.95
N SER A 37 3.36 -7.33 -1.89
CA SER A 37 2.60 -7.78 -3.06
C SER A 37 2.04 -6.59 -3.82
N ILE A 38 1.64 -6.81 -5.07
CA ILE A 38 0.92 -5.80 -5.86
C ILE A 38 -0.33 -5.29 -5.11
N VAL A 39 -1.04 -6.20 -4.44
CA VAL A 39 -2.24 -5.85 -3.64
C VAL A 39 -1.86 -4.87 -2.52
N THR A 40 -0.73 -5.09 -1.86
CA THR A 40 -0.23 -4.23 -0.77
C THR A 40 0.12 -2.83 -1.27
N TRP A 41 0.79 -2.71 -2.42
CA TRP A 41 1.05 -1.43 -3.09
C TRP A 41 -0.26 -0.71 -3.43
N THR A 42 -1.19 -1.40 -4.08
CA THR A 42 -2.46 -0.80 -4.51
C THR A 42 -3.29 -0.32 -3.34
N SER A 43 -3.31 -1.06 -2.22
CA SER A 43 -4.01 -0.63 -1.01
C SER A 43 -3.41 0.63 -0.39
N LEU A 44 -2.07 0.76 -0.35
CA LEU A 44 -1.41 1.97 0.14
C LEU A 44 -1.72 3.17 -0.79
N MET A 45 -1.57 2.99 -2.10
CA MET A 45 -1.83 4.04 -3.09
C MET A 45 -3.28 4.52 -3.05
N SER A 46 -4.25 3.61 -3.01
CA SER A 46 -5.67 3.98 -2.89
C SER A 46 -5.97 4.69 -1.57
N GLY A 47 -5.32 4.29 -0.47
CA GLY A 47 -5.44 4.98 0.82
C GLY A 47 -4.88 6.40 0.79
N LEU A 48 -3.74 6.61 0.13
CA LEU A 48 -3.14 7.94 -0.05
C LEU A 48 -4.01 8.82 -0.96
N ALA A 49 -4.45 8.29 -2.11
CA ALA A 49 -5.29 9.00 -3.07
C ALA A 49 -6.65 9.41 -2.47
N ALA A 50 -7.33 8.51 -1.74
CA ALA A 50 -8.60 8.78 -1.08
C ALA A 50 -8.51 9.89 -0.01
N ASN A 51 -7.31 10.13 0.54
CA ASN A 51 -7.05 11.17 1.53
C ASN A 51 -6.40 12.43 0.91
N GLY A 52 -6.39 12.55 -0.42
CA GLY A 52 -5.88 13.72 -1.14
C GLY A 52 -4.35 13.79 -1.26
N GLN A 53 -3.62 12.76 -0.81
CA GLN A 53 -2.16 12.68 -0.92
C GLN A 53 -1.73 12.03 -2.25
N LEU A 54 -2.22 12.59 -3.37
CA LEU A 54 -1.97 12.06 -4.72
C LEU A 54 -0.48 12.05 -5.09
N ASP A 55 0.29 13.06 -4.68
CA ASP A 55 1.73 13.12 -4.95
C ASP A 55 2.48 11.99 -4.26
N GLU A 56 2.08 11.63 -3.04
CA GLU A 56 2.66 10.50 -2.30
C GLU A 56 2.23 9.16 -2.90
N ALA A 57 0.95 9.02 -3.30
CA ALA A 57 0.48 7.84 -4.02
C ALA A 57 1.30 7.61 -5.31
N LYS A 58 1.63 8.70 -6.02
CA LYS A 58 2.46 8.67 -7.23
C LYS A 58 3.92 8.32 -6.95
N GLN A 59 4.52 8.84 -5.88
CA GLN A 59 5.87 8.44 -5.48
C GLN A 59 5.95 6.94 -5.17
N GLU A 60 4.94 6.38 -4.50
CA GLU A 60 4.89 4.95 -4.23
C GLU A 60 4.66 4.13 -5.51
N PHE A 61 3.85 4.62 -6.44
CA PHE A 61 3.71 4.00 -7.77
C PHE A 61 5.02 4.00 -8.58
N ASP A 62 5.78 5.09 -8.50
CA ASP A 62 7.05 5.26 -9.19
C ASP A 62 8.16 4.38 -8.59
N SER A 63 8.04 4.00 -7.32
CA SER A 63 8.98 3.10 -6.63
C SER A 63 8.66 1.61 -6.83
N MET A 64 7.53 1.26 -7.45
CA MET A 64 7.16 -0.14 -7.72
C MET A 64 8.14 -0.82 -8.70
N PRO A 65 8.75 -1.96 -8.32
CA PRO A 65 9.67 -2.70 -9.19
C PRO A 65 8.96 -3.41 -10.35
N GLU A 66 7.71 -3.83 -10.15
CA GLU A 66 6.84 -4.40 -11.19
C GLU A 66 5.46 -3.75 -11.12
N ARG A 67 4.93 -3.36 -12.28
CA ARG A 67 3.62 -2.69 -12.42
C ARG A 67 2.68 -3.56 -13.25
N ASN A 68 1.41 -3.61 -12.87
CA ASN A 68 0.36 -4.27 -13.65
C ASN A 68 -0.86 -3.36 -13.82
N VAL A 69 -1.87 -3.81 -14.56
CA VAL A 69 -3.08 -3.01 -14.83
C VAL A 69 -3.75 -2.54 -13.53
N VAL A 70 -3.75 -3.36 -12.48
CA VAL A 70 -4.33 -3.02 -11.16
C VAL A 70 -3.56 -1.89 -10.46
N THR A 71 -2.24 -1.79 -10.65
CA THR A 71 -1.44 -0.68 -10.08
C THR A 71 -1.80 0.67 -10.69
N TRP A 72 -2.14 0.71 -11.98
CA TRP A 72 -2.57 1.94 -12.64
C TRP A 72 -3.96 2.38 -12.16
N THR A 73 -4.90 1.45 -11.99
CA THR A 73 -6.25 1.78 -11.49
C THR A 73 -6.27 2.26 -10.04
N ALA A 74 -5.22 2.00 -9.26
CA ALA A 74 -5.13 2.52 -7.90
C ALA A 74 -4.70 3.99 -7.84
N LEU A 75 -4.16 4.53 -8.93
CA LEU A 75 -3.69 5.91 -9.04
C LEU A 75 -4.76 6.88 -9.57
N PHE A 76 -5.76 6.36 -10.28
CA PHE A 76 -6.84 7.10 -10.94
C PHE A 76 -8.18 6.82 -10.25
#